data_AF-A0A523U4A6-F1
#
_entry.id   AF-A0A523U4A6-F1
#
_cell.length_a   1.000
_cell.length_b   1.000
_cell.length_c   1.000
_cell.angle_alpha   90.00
_cell.angle_beta   90.00
_cell.angle_gamma   90.00
#
_symmetry.space_group_name_H-M   'P 1'
#
loop_
_entity.id
_entity.type
_entity.pdbx_description
1 polymer ?
#
loop_
_entity_poly.entity_id
_entity_poly.type
_entity_poly.pdbx_seq_one_letter_code
_entity_poly.pdbx_strand_id
1 'polypeptide(L)'
;MPHYLLVHKIQMYPESQDDWIEQWREIRKKAHGDVEWVHSFFDPAEGKLYCQWKAENMESIVKCLPPDMQEQAPVEYSSVIILFDTLWLD
;
A
#
# COMPACT_ATOMS: atom_id res chain seq x y z
N MET A 1 -16.64 -5.01 -1.64
CA MET A 1 -15.54 -4.89 -0.65
C MET A 1 -15.15 -3.43 -0.52
N PRO A 2 -14.96 -2.94 0.70
CA PRO A 2 -14.49 -1.58 0.95
C PRO A 2 -13.07 -1.36 0.41
N HIS A 3 -12.76 -0.10 0.14
CA HIS A 3 -11.43 0.35 -0.23
C HIS A 3 -10.75 1.02 0.96
N TYR A 4 -9.43 0.86 1.03
CA TYR A 4 -8.60 1.41 2.08
C TYR A 4 -7.44 2.18 1.49
N LEU A 5 -7.10 3.31 2.11
CA LEU A 5 -5.84 4.00 1.92
C LEU A 5 -4.92 3.66 3.08
N LEU A 6 -3.73 3.16 2.77
CA LEU A 6 -2.62 3.05 3.71
C LEU A 6 -1.53 4.00 3.24
N VAL A 7 -1.01 4.80 4.15
CA VAL A 7 0.11 5.71 3.89
C VAL A 7 1.29 5.25 4.71
N HIS A 8 2.36 4.86 4.02
CA HIS A 8 3.61 4.48 4.64
C HIS A 8 4.58 5.65 4.63
N LYS A 9 5.28 5.85 5.75
CA LYS A 9 6.44 6.74 5.81
C LYS A 9 7.71 5.93 5.53
N ILE A 10 8.32 6.14 4.37
CA ILE A 10 9.53 5.42 3.97
C ILE A 10 10.71 6.00 4.77
N GLN A 11 11.26 5.20 5.69
CA GLN A 11 12.41 5.59 6.52
C GLN A 11 13.74 5.28 5.84
N MET A 12 13.78 4.20 5.05
CA MET A 12 14.95 3.79 4.31
C MET A 12 14.57 3.64 2.84
N TYR A 13 15.27 4.39 1.99
CA TYR A 13 15.15 4.23 0.56
C TYR A 13 16.03 3.05 0.11
N PRO A 14 15.50 2.09 -0.66
CA PRO A 14 16.34 1.05 -1.24
C PRO A 14 17.36 1.65 -2.22
N GLU A 15 18.43 0.90 -2.46
CA GLU A 15 19.57 1.34 -3.29
C GLU A 15 19.17 1.62 -4.74
N SER A 16 18.09 0.97 -5.22
CA SER A 16 17.51 1.18 -6.54
C SER A 16 15.99 1.05 -6.55
N GLN A 17 15.37 1.63 -7.59
CA GLN A 17 13.92 1.47 -7.84
C GLN A 17 13.54 0.00 -8.13
N ASP A 18 14.42 -0.76 -8.77
CA ASP A 18 14.17 -2.17 -9.11
C ASP A 18 14.11 -3.05 -7.86
N ASP A 19 15.04 -2.86 -6.92
CA ASP A 19 15.03 -3.55 -5.63
C ASP A 19 13.75 -3.22 -4.85
N TRP A 20 13.32 -1.96 -4.93
CA TRP A 20 12.09 -1.54 -4.29
C TRP A 20 10.88 -2.27 -4.86
N ILE A 21 10.78 -2.29 -6.19
CA ILE A 21 9.68 -2.95 -6.89
C ILE A 21 9.66 -4.45 -6.56
N GLU A 22 10.81 -5.11 -6.43
CA GLU A 22 10.87 -6.53 -6.08
C GLU A 22 10.36 -6.80 -4.66
N GLN A 23 10.75 -5.97 -3.68
CA GLN A 23 10.21 -6.08 -2.31
C GLN A 23 8.68 -5.96 -2.29
N TRP A 24 8.12 -5.01 -3.04
CA TRP A 24 6.67 -4.82 -3.13
C TRP A 24 5.97 -5.92 -3.93
N ARG A 25 6.63 -6.54 -4.92
CA ARG A 25 6.09 -7.72 -5.62
C ARG A 25 5.86 -8.88 -4.67
N GLU A 26 6.77 -9.12 -3.73
CA GLU A 26 6.59 -10.19 -2.73
C GLU A 26 5.38 -9.93 -1.83
N ILE A 27 5.16 -8.67 -1.45
CA ILE A 27 3.96 -8.28 -0.69
C ILE A 27 2.69 -8.50 -1.53
N ARG A 28 2.72 -8.12 -2.81
CA ARG A 28 1.61 -8.38 -3.72
C ARG A 28 1.32 -9.87 -3.90
N LYS A 29 2.34 -10.74 -3.94
CA LYS A 29 2.15 -12.21 -3.99
C LYS A 29 1.49 -12.75 -2.71
N LYS A 30 1.74 -12.11 -1.56
CA LYS A 30 1.09 -12.44 -0.28
C LYS A 30 -0.34 -11.90 -0.18
N ALA A 31 -0.70 -10.89 -0.97
CA ALA A 31 -2.08 -10.48 -1.12
C ALA A 31 -2.81 -11.50 -2.03
N HIS A 32 -3.58 -12.39 -1.42
CA HIS A 32 -4.35 -13.43 -2.13
C HIS A 32 -5.78 -13.50 -1.60
N GLY A 33 -6.68 -14.02 -2.43
CA GLY A 33 -8.10 -14.15 -2.09
C GLY A 33 -8.78 -12.78 -2.02
N ASP A 34 -9.31 -12.44 -0.85
CA ASP A 34 -10.13 -11.25 -0.62
C ASP A 34 -9.31 -9.97 -0.34
N VAL A 35 -7.98 -10.02 -0.41
CA VAL A 35 -7.10 -8.85 -0.24
C VAL A 35 -6.44 -8.53 -1.57
N GLU A 36 -6.71 -7.34 -2.10
CA GLU A 36 -6.22 -6.87 -3.39
C GLU A 36 -5.49 -5.53 -3.22
N TRP A 37 -4.24 -5.45 -3.69
CA TRP A 37 -3.51 -4.20 -3.84
C TRP A 37 -3.84 -3.59 -5.21
N VAL A 38 -4.60 -2.49 -5.20
CA VAL A 38 -5.19 -1.89 -6.40
C VAL A 38 -4.25 -0.91 -7.08
N HIS A 39 -3.74 0.07 -6.34
CA HIS A 39 -2.91 1.15 -6.89
C HIS A 39 -1.97 1.71 -5.83
N SER A 40 -0.85 2.29 -6.27
CA SER A 40 0.07 3.01 -5.41
C SER A 40 0.80 4.11 -6.14
N PHE A 41 1.15 5.16 -5.39
CA PHE A 41 2.07 6.18 -5.85
C PHE A 41 2.98 6.61 -4.71
N PHE A 42 4.19 7.02 -5.06
CA PHE A 42 5.19 7.48 -4.11
C PHE A 42 5.46 8.97 -4.28
N ASP A 43 5.49 9.68 -3.16
CA ASP A 43 5.95 11.05 -3.07
C ASP A 43 7.37 11.11 -2.49
N PRO A 44 8.41 11.36 -3.31
CA PRO A 44 9.79 11.49 -2.85
C PRO A 44 10.04 12.71 -1.98
N ALA A 45 9.26 13.79 -2.12
CA ALA A 45 9.47 15.00 -1.35
C ALA A 45 9.07 14.81 0.12
N GLU A 46 8.00 14.04 0.36
CA GLU A 46 7.52 13.72 1.71
C GLU A 46 8.01 12.36 2.23
N GLY A 47 8.60 11.53 1.37
CA GLY A 47 8.97 10.16 1.72
C GLY A 47 7.74 9.30 2.00
N LYS A 48 6.63 9.52 1.28
CA LYS A 48 5.36 8.83 1.54
C LYS A 48 4.95 7.93 0.40
N LEU A 49 4.65 6.67 0.72
CA LEU A 49 4.02 5.74 -0.21
C LEU A 49 2.54 5.62 0.12
N TYR A 50 1.70 5.96 -0.85
CA TYR A 50 0.25 5.88 -0.76
C TYR A 50 -0.18 4.57 -1.43
N CYS A 51 -0.90 3.73 -0.70
CA CYS A 51 -1.35 2.43 -1.16
C CYS A 51 -2.86 2.31 -1.05
N GLN A 52 -3.51 2.08 -2.19
CA GLN A 52 -4.91 1.72 -2.26
C GLN A 52 -5.05 0.20 -2.21
N TRP A 53 -5.83 -0.25 -1.24
CA TRP A 53 -6.16 -1.64 -1.03
C TRP A 53 -7.67 -1.85 -1.13
N LYS A 54 -8.07 -3.08 -1.41
CA LYS A 54 -9.44 -3.56 -1.32
C LYS A 54 -9.41 -4.84 -0.51
N ALA A 55 -10.18 -4.86 0.58
CA ALA A 55 -10.20 -5.98 1.52
C ALA A 55 -11.53 -6.02 2.26
N GLU A 56 -11.80 -7.09 3.00
CA GLU A 56 -12.94 -7.13 3.93
C GLU A 56 -12.75 -6.18 5.13
N ASN A 57 -11.52 -6.11 5.64
CA ASN A 57 -11.15 -5.27 6.80
C ASN A 57 -9.65 -4.90 6.75
N MET A 58 -9.27 -3.92 7.58
CA MET A 58 -7.89 -3.42 7.67
C MET A 58 -6.89 -4.48 8.16
N GLU A 59 -7.31 -5.35 9.09
CA GLU A 59 -6.45 -6.37 9.68
C GLU A 59 -5.96 -7.37 8.62
N SER A 60 -6.81 -7.71 7.65
CA SER A 60 -6.43 -8.56 6.52
C SER A 60 -5.32 -7.95 5.66
N ILE A 61 -5.31 -6.63 5.49
CA ILE A 61 -4.24 -5.92 4.75
C ILE A 61 -2.94 -5.96 5.56
N VAL A 62 -3.00 -5.64 6.86
CA VAL A 62 -1.83 -5.59 7.74
C VAL A 62 -1.14 -6.97 7.83
N LYS A 63 -1.91 -8.06 7.80
CA LYS A 63 -1.36 -9.44 7.79
C LYS A 63 -0.51 -9.76 6.55
N CYS A 64 -0.70 -9.05 5.43
CA CYS A 64 0.11 -9.23 4.22
C CYS A 64 1.47 -8.51 4.33
N LEU A 65 1.60 -7.52 5.23
CA LEU A 65 2.81 -6.73 5.38
C LEU A 65 3.83 -7.49 6.25
N PRO A 66 5.05 -7.74 5.76
CA PRO A 66 6.03 -8.47 6.51
C PRO A 66 6.61 -7.60 7.66
N PRO A 67 7.11 -8.20 8.74
CA PRO A 67 7.53 -7.46 9.94
C PRO A 67 8.64 -6.42 9.68
N ASP A 68 9.60 -6.76 8.83
CA ASP A 68 10.70 -5.89 8.38
C ASP A 68 10.21 -4.64 7.63
N MET A 69 9.08 -4.75 6.95
CA MET A 69 8.44 -3.60 6.29
C MET A 69 7.88 -2.61 7.31
N GLN A 70 7.46 -3.05 8.50
CA GLN A 70 6.99 -2.11 9.54
C GLN A 70 8.13 -1.23 10.08
N GLU A 71 9.38 -1.68 9.98
CA GLU A 71 10.55 -0.91 10.35
C GLU A 71 10.97 0.05 9.21
N GLN A 72 11.00 -0.44 7.97
CA GLN A 72 11.47 0.35 6.81
C GLN A 72 10.41 1.32 6.27
N ALA A 73 9.14 0.95 6.38
CA ALA A 73 7.98 1.65 5.82
C ALA A 73 6.76 1.51 6.76
N PRO A 74 6.83 2.00 8.01
CA PRO A 74 5.70 1.97 8.93
C PRO A 74 4.46 2.65 8.34
N VAL A 75 3.30 2.09 8.66
CA VAL A 75 2.01 2.73 8.36
C VAL A 75 1.87 3.96 9.27
N GLU A 76 1.90 5.15 8.68
CA GLU A 76 1.67 6.42 9.37
C GLU A 76 0.17 6.70 9.52
N TYR A 77 -0.61 6.33 8.51
CA TYR A 77 -2.04 6.59 8.44
C TYR A 77 -2.76 5.48 7.70
N SER A 78 -3.97 5.16 8.15
CA SER A 78 -4.86 4.27 7.40
C SER A 78 -6.32 4.69 7.56
N SER A 79 -7.10 4.51 6.49
CA SER A 79 -8.52 4.88 6.49
C SER A 79 -9.31 4.10 5.45
N VAL A 80 -10.61 3.96 5.68
CA VAL A 80 -11.57 3.55 4.64
C VAL A 80 -11.76 4.72 3.69
N ILE A 81 -11.73 4.47 2.39
CA ILE A 81 -11.91 5.49 1.35
C ILE A 81 -13.07 5.14 0.43
N ILE A 82 -13.65 6.19 -0.16
CA ILE A 82 -14.59 6.09 -1.26
C ILE A 82 -13.85 6.48 -2.53
N LEU A 83 -13.91 5.63 -3.55
CA LEU A 83 -13.31 5.93 -4.83
C LEU A 83 -14.22 6.86 -5.61
N PHE A 84 -13.61 7.84 -6.26
CA PHE A 84 -14.22 8.63 -7.31
C PHE A 84 -13.39 8.40 -8.57
N ASP A 85 -13.89 7.58 -9.48
CA ASP A 85 -13.32 7.47 -10.82
C ASP A 85 -13.76 8.69 -11.63
N THR A 86 -12.81 9.38 -12.25
CA THR A 86 -13.11 10.54 -13.10
C THR A 86 -14.01 10.18 -14.27
N LEU A 87 -13.99 8.91 -14.73
CA LEU A 87 -14.87 8.41 -15.78
C LEU A 87 -16.35 8.32 -15.36
N TRP A 88 -16.66 8.43 -14.06
CA TRP A 88 -18.05 8.44 -13.56
C TRP A 88 -18.65 9.84 -13.47
N LEU A 89 -17.84 10.88 -13.72
CA LEU A 89 -18.24 12.27 -13.59
C LEU A 89 -18.80 12.86 -14.89
N ASP A 90 -18.81 12.06 -15.96
CA ASP A 90 -19.33 12.39 -17.29
C ASP A 90 -20.64 11.66 -17.60
#